data_AF-A0A6A5VAA0-F1
#
_entry.id   AF-A0A6A5VAA0-F1
#
_cell.length_a   1.000
_cell.length_b   1.000
_cell.length_c   1.000
_cell.angle_alpha   90.00
_cell.angle_beta   90.00
_cell.angle_gamma   90.00
#
_symmetry.space_group_name_H-M   'P 1'
#
loop_
_entity.id
_entity.type
_entity.pdbx_description
1 polymer ?
#
loop_
_entity_poly.entity_id
_entity_poly.type
_entity_poly.pdbx_seq_one_letter_code
_entity_poly.pdbx_strand_id
1 'polypeptide(L)' 'VLHMYACVNWDFKLELYFYNDDKEMPTVVKPPPKPRKRIYESSQQYEKRVQEWEAHKPPKVDVDP' A
#
# COMPACT_ATOMS: atom_id res chain seq x y z
N VAL A 1 1.48 2.69 -19.19
CA VAL A 1 1.68 3.31 -20.54
C VAL A 1 2.82 4.29 -20.41
N LEU A 2 3.88 4.14 -21.19
CA LEU A 2 5.08 4.97 -21.03
C LEU A 2 4.87 6.34 -21.70
N HIS A 3 4.87 7.41 -20.90
CA HIS A 3 4.83 8.78 -21.41
C HIS A 3 6.22 9.42 -21.27
N MET A 4 6.68 10.10 -22.31
CA MET A 4 8.02 10.69 -22.36
C MET A 4 7.93 12.14 -22.79
N TYR A 5 8.74 13.00 -22.19
CA TYR A 5 8.87 14.39 -22.63
C TYR A 5 10.33 14.85 -22.58
N ALA A 6 10.67 15.71 -23.53
CA ALA A 6 11.90 16.49 -23.53
C ALA A 6 11.61 17.83 -24.19
N CYS A 7 12.20 18.90 -23.65
CA CYS A 7 12.18 20.19 -24.30
C CYS A 7 13.43 20.33 -25.18
N VAL A 8 13.22 20.66 -26.45
CA VAL A 8 14.29 20.88 -27.43
C VAL A 8 14.06 22.23 -28.09
N ASN A 9 15.10 23.04 -28.16
CA ASN A 9 15.13 24.22 -29.01
C ASN A 9 16.33 24.14 -29.97
N TRP A 10 16.56 25.19 -30.76
CA TRP A 10 17.60 25.21 -31.79
C TRP A 10 19.03 25.04 -31.21
N ASP A 11 19.26 25.55 -30.00
CA ASP A 11 20.59 25.66 -29.39
C ASP A 11 20.82 24.65 -28.25
N PHE A 12 19.76 24.00 -27.75
CA PHE A 12 19.82 23.17 -26.55
C PHE A 12 18.75 22.07 -26.52
N LYS A 13 19.16 20.92 -25.99
CA LYS A 13 18.28 19.79 -25.68
C LYS A 13 18.36 19.49 -24.20
N LEU A 14 17.21 19.52 -23.52
CA LEU A 14 17.09 19.08 -22.13
C LEU A 14 17.14 17.55 -22.04
N GLU A 15 17.48 17.07 -20.84
CA GLU A 15 17.44 15.64 -20.51
C GLU A 15 16.05 15.05 -20.77
N LEU A 16 16.03 13.79 -21.21
CA LEU A 16 14.81 13.08 -21.55
C LEU A 16 14.19 12.53 -20.26
N TYR A 17 12.99 13.03 -19.94
CA TYR A 17 12.27 12.60 -18.75
C TYR A 17 11.17 11.61 -19.14
N PHE A 18 11.17 10.49 -18.42
CA PHE A 18 10.17 9.46 -18.53
C PHE A 18 9.17 9.64 -17.38
N TYR A 19 7.89 9.83 -17.71
CA TYR A 19 6.81 9.63 -16.76
C TYR A 19 6.58 8.12 -16.66
N ASN A 20 7.01 7.54 -15.53
CA ASN A 20 6.64 6.19 -15.20
C ASN A 20 5.31 6.25 -14.43
N ASP A 21 4.19 6.37 -15.17
CA ASP A 21 2.85 6.17 -14.59
C ASP A 21 2.68 4.73 -14.06
N ASP A 22 3.55 3.82 -14.49
CA ASP A 22 3.65 2.44 -14.04
C ASP A 22 4.58 2.32 -12.80
N LYS A 23 4.62 3.33 -11.90
CA LYS A 23 5.08 3.06 -10.53
C LYS A 23 4.16 1.96 -10.00
N GLU A 24 4.73 0.78 -9.77
CA GLU A 24 4.05 -0.34 -9.14
C GLU A 24 3.63 0.14 -7.75
N MET A 25 2.42 0.72 -7.65
CA MET A 25 1.89 1.15 -6.38
C MET A 25 1.83 -0.12 -5.53
N PRO A 26 2.54 -0.17 -4.39
CA PRO A 26 2.47 -1.33 -3.54
C PRO A 26 1.00 -1.59 -3.27
N THR A 27 0.52 -2.77 -3.66
CA THR A 27 -0.89 -3.10 -3.48
C THR A 27 -1.16 -3.05 -1.98
N VAL A 28 -1.83 -1.99 -1.54
CA VAL A 28 -2.17 -1.82 -0.12
C VAL A 28 -3.20 -2.90 0.19
N VAL A 29 -2.73 -4.06 0.65
CA VAL A 29 -3.60 -5.14 1.09
C VAL A 29 -4.32 -4.64 2.32
N LYS A 30 -5.62 -4.38 2.18
CA LYS A 30 -6.44 -3.98 3.32
C LYS A 30 -6.44 -5.12 4.33
N PRO A 31 -6.13 -4.86 5.60
CA PRO A 31 -6.19 -5.90 6.62
C PRO A 31 -7.63 -6.44 6.72
N PRO A 32 -7.79 -7.72 7.10
CA PRO A 32 -9.10 -8.25 7.43
C PRO A 32 -9.74 -7.40 8.54
N PRO A 33 -11.08 -7.31 8.60
CA PRO A 33 -11.76 -6.52 9.62
C PRO A 33 -11.51 -7.06 11.03
N LYS A 34 -11.45 -6.14 12.02
CA LYS A 34 -11.24 -6.51 13.43
C LYS A 34 -12.37 -7.45 13.90
N PRO A 35 -12.04 -8.56 14.61
CA PRO A 35 -13.04 -9.46 15.15
C PRO A 35 -14.02 -8.74 16.08
N ARG A 36 -15.32 -8.99 15.89
CA ARG A 36 -16.38 -8.52 16.79
C ARG A 36 -16.72 -9.59 17.82
N LYS A 37 -17.01 -9.18 19.06
CA LYS A 37 -17.40 -10.11 20.12
C LYS A 37 -18.75 -10.74 19.78
N ARG A 38 -18.83 -12.07 19.83
CA ARG A 38 -20.09 -12.80 19.60
C ARG A 38 -20.87 -12.96 20.90
N ILE A 39 -22.18 -13.21 20.80
CA ILE A 39 -23.10 -13.35 21.95
C ILE A 39 -22.71 -14.53 22.85
N TYR A 40 -22.31 -15.66 22.26
CA TYR A 40 -21.97 -16.90 22.98
C TYR A 40 -20.46 -17.14 23.09
N GLU A 41 -19.65 -16.10 22.96
CA GLU A 41 -18.18 -16.19 23.02
C GLU A 41 -17.67 -15.76 24.40
N SER A 42 -16.78 -16.56 24.99
CA SER A 42 -16.12 -16.20 26.25
C SER A 42 -15.14 -15.05 26.04
N SER A 43 -14.84 -14.28 27.10
CA SER A 43 -13.85 -13.19 27.02
C SER A 43 -12.48 -13.67 26.54
N GLN A 44 -12.01 -14.80 27.05
CA GLN A 44 -10.73 -15.40 26.68
C GLN A 44 -10.67 -15.82 25.20
N GLN A 45 -11.77 -16.39 24.68
CA GLN A 45 -11.86 -16.74 23.26
C GLN A 45 -11.81 -15.49 22.38
N TYR A 46 -12.51 -14.43 22.78
CA TYR A 46 -12.48 -13.16 22.06
C TYR A 46 -11.08 -12.56 22.02
N GLU A 47 -10.39 -12.50 23.17
CA GLU A 47 -9.04 -11.96 23.28
C GLU A 47 -8.04 -12.74 22.42
N LYS A 48 -8.12 -14.08 22.44
CA LYS A 48 -7.24 -14.92 21.62
C LYS A 48 -7.41 -14.63 20.12
N ARG A 49 -8.65 -14.49 19.63
CA ARG A 49 -8.88 -14.11 18.22
C ARG A 49 -8.38 -12.71 17.88
N VAL A 50 -8.46 -11.77 18.84
CA VAL A 50 -7.94 -10.41 18.63
C VAL A 50 -6.42 -10.46 18.52
N GLN A 51 -5.73 -11.22 19.37
CA GLN A 51 -4.27 -11.40 19.29
C GLN A 51 -3.85 -12.05 17.97
N GLU A 52 -4.52 -13.12 17.55
CA GLU A 52 -4.28 -13.77 16.26
C GLU A 52 -4.48 -12.79 15.09
N TRP A 53 -5.56 -11.99 15.13
CA TRP A 53 -5.81 -10.97 14.12
C TRP A 53 -4.73 -9.87 14.09
N GLU A 54 -4.20 -9.47 15.25
CA GLU A 54 -3.11 -8.49 15.33
C GLU A 54 -1.80 -9.01 14.76
N ALA A 55 -1.49 -10.29 15.01
CA ALA A 55 -0.30 -10.96 14.47
C ALA A 55 -0.36 -11.13 12.94
N HIS A 56 -1.56 -11.26 12.37
CA HIS A 56 -1.78 -11.42 10.93
C HIS A 56 -1.93 -10.10 10.14
N LYS A 57 -1.71 -8.95 10.76
CA LYS A 57 -1.76 -7.67 10.04
C LYS A 57 -0.61 -7.60 9.02
N PRO A 58 -0.87 -7.08 7.81
CA PRO A 58 0.19 -6.83 6.85
C PRO A 58 1.21 -5.83 7.44
N PRO A 59 2.50 -5.97 7.08
CA PRO A 59 3.52 -5.02 7.50
C PRO A 59 3.17 -3.61 7.02
N LYS A 60 3.54 -2.61 7.82
CA LYS A 60 3.39 -1.21 7.41
C LYS A 60 4.33 -0.97 6.23
N VAL A 61 3.78 -0.51 5.11
CA VAL A 61 4.56 -0.04 3.98
C VAL A 61 4.75 1.46 4.19
N ASP A 62 5.99 1.87 4.44
CA ASP A 62 6.35 3.28 4.44
C ASP A 62 6.34 3.76 3.00
N VAL A 63 5.40 4.64 2.66
CA VAL A 63 5.35 5.29 1.34
C VAL A 63 6.07 6.61 1.50
N ASP A 64 7.27 6.73 0.93
CA ASP A 64 7.99 7.99 0.86
C ASP A 64 7.16 9.02 0.05
N PRO A 65 7.02 10.28 0.53
CA PRO A 65 6.16 11.31 -0.06
C PRO A 65 6.53 11.74 -1.47
#